data_AF-A0A956D8J3-F1
#
_entry.id   AF-A0A956D8J3-F1
#
_cell.length_a   1.000
_cell.length_b   1.000
_cell.length_c   1.000
_cell.angle_alpha   90.00
_cell.angle_beta   90.00
_cell.angle_gamma   90.00
#
_symmetry.space_group_name_H-M   'P 1'
#
loop_
_entity.id
_entity.type
_entity.pdbx_description
1 polymer ?
#
loop_
_entity_poly.entity_id
_entity_poly.type
_entity_poly.pdbx_seq_one_letter_code
_entity_poly.pdbx_strand_id
1 'polypeptide(L)'
;MLRSLTLVLGVACTASEPAPPPLPEPLPELPPPEPSQVVADSLPEQEPELTWHLTPAFADDPDYASTAAEPARRIVYRMSLIVPRSLGSGSPEVAGPTAELYIDVARDRLRARFGGNGWTVHAGSEVCLRRDEPGVYLLDGEGGRPLGPGQLAQWFEGGRPRSSPGLRIATPATNEQSGPGDLICRLIAEWTNNSPDSLARRCGEGGSPPSFRVGLWRGERTADVGVELPRSQLRADHVDPPRPVAPADSRAFLPPAMMARFPPRRERRNVEPDPSTNGEAPGEGLLVENRGPTRTLVTIDGTPIGWVDAGVTAHYVGLRPGMYEVGGVRPFGLQAARVRPVRVPGRVRLPR
;
A
#
# COMPACT_ATOMS: atom_id res chain seq x y z
N MET A 1 -18.40 -82.41 32.23
CA MET A 1 -17.87 -81.57 31.13
C MET A 1 -18.35 -80.14 31.34
N LEU A 2 -17.54 -79.33 32.01
CA LEU A 2 -17.60 -77.87 32.02
C LEU A 2 -16.13 -77.42 32.21
N ARG A 3 -15.60 -76.62 31.29
CA ARG A 3 -14.21 -76.15 31.31
C ARG A 3 -14.07 -74.99 32.31
N SER A 4 -13.22 -75.16 33.31
CA SER A 4 -12.74 -74.08 34.18
C SER A 4 -11.32 -73.66 33.79
N LEU A 5 -11.12 -72.35 33.92
CA LEU A 5 -9.92 -71.55 33.69
C LEU A 5 -8.63 -72.22 34.18
N THR A 6 -7.55 -72.02 33.42
CA THR A 6 -6.18 -72.23 33.89
C THR A 6 -5.44 -70.91 33.98
N LEU A 7 -4.75 -70.81 35.11
CA LEU A 7 -3.91 -69.78 35.67
C LEU A 7 -2.83 -69.21 34.75
N VAL A 8 -2.52 -67.95 35.04
CA VAL A 8 -1.29 -67.22 34.73
C VAL A 8 -0.07 -67.93 35.33
N LEU A 9 1.01 -68.04 34.55
CA LEU A 9 2.38 -68.17 35.05
C LEU A 9 3.32 -67.42 34.09
N GLY A 10 4.04 -66.46 34.65
CA GLY A 10 5.00 -65.63 33.93
C GLY A 10 6.26 -66.39 33.57
N VAL A 11 6.89 -65.94 32.49
CA VAL A 11 8.29 -66.23 32.18
C VAL A 11 8.96 -64.90 31.87
N ALA A 12 9.88 -64.51 32.74
CA ALA A 12 10.81 -63.43 32.52
C ALA A 12 11.86 -63.90 31.50
N CYS A 13 11.91 -63.27 30.34
CA CYS A 13 13.04 -63.38 29.42
C CYS A 13 13.79 -62.05 29.44
N THR A 14 14.90 -62.04 30.18
CA THR A 14 15.94 -61.02 30.13
C THR A 14 16.67 -61.13 28.80
N ALA A 15 16.33 -60.28 27.83
CA ALA A 15 17.12 -60.08 26.63
C ALA A 15 18.16 -58.99 26.91
N SER A 16 19.44 -59.39 26.93
CA SER A 16 20.58 -58.49 27.07
C SER A 16 20.60 -57.45 25.96
N GLU A 17 20.66 -56.19 26.38
CA GLU A 17 20.86 -55.01 25.55
C GLU A 17 22.28 -55.03 24.93
N PRO A 18 22.44 -54.79 23.61
CA PRO A 18 23.76 -54.72 23.00
C PRO A 18 24.50 -53.46 23.46
N ALA A 19 25.76 -53.65 23.88
CA ALA A 19 26.61 -52.58 24.39
C ALA A 19 26.78 -51.43 23.37
N PRO A 20 26.83 -50.16 23.85
CA PRO A 20 27.03 -49.01 22.99
C PRO A 20 28.44 -49.02 22.35
N PRO A 21 28.61 -48.42 21.15
CA PRO A 21 29.90 -48.33 20.51
C PRO A 21 30.88 -47.48 21.34
N PRO A 22 32.20 -47.74 21.25
CA PRO A 22 33.21 -47.02 22.01
C PRO A 22 33.24 -45.53 21.63
N LEU A 23 33.42 -44.68 22.64
CA LEU A 23 33.52 -43.22 22.48
C LEU A 23 34.73 -42.84 21.61
N PRO A 24 34.60 -41.84 20.72
CA PRO A 24 35.74 -41.32 19.97
C PRO A 24 36.77 -40.69 20.92
N GLU A 25 38.06 -40.89 20.63
CA GLU A 25 39.18 -40.31 21.37
C GLU A 25 39.07 -38.77 21.45
N PRO A 26 39.44 -38.15 22.59
CA PRO A 26 39.40 -36.71 22.74
C PRO A 26 40.44 -36.05 21.82
N LEU A 27 39.98 -35.08 21.01
CA LEU A 27 40.85 -34.21 20.22
C LEU A 27 41.79 -33.42 21.16
N PRO A 28 43.04 -33.13 20.73
CA PRO A 28 43.99 -32.40 21.55
C PRO A 28 43.46 -31.01 21.92
N GLU A 29 43.51 -30.67 23.22
CA GLU A 29 43.16 -29.35 23.75
C GLU A 29 44.06 -28.28 23.12
N LEU A 30 43.45 -27.39 22.34
CA LEU A 30 44.09 -26.15 21.93
C LEU A 30 44.21 -25.23 23.15
N PRO A 31 45.36 -24.54 23.35
CA PRO A 31 45.54 -23.64 24.47
C PRO A 31 44.51 -22.50 24.44
N PRO A 32 44.09 -21.99 25.61
CA PRO A 32 43.10 -20.92 25.68
C PRO A 32 43.66 -19.65 25.01
N PRO A 33 42.87 -18.93 24.20
CA PRO A 33 43.33 -17.69 23.60
C PRO A 33 43.56 -16.62 24.69
N GLU A 34 44.75 -16.02 24.70
CA GLU A 34 45.05 -14.87 25.55
C GLU A 34 44.14 -13.67 25.21
N PRO A 35 43.77 -12.82 26.20
CA PRO A 35 42.87 -11.69 26.00
C PRO A 35 43.64 -10.56 25.30
N SER A 36 43.82 -10.71 23.99
CA SER A 36 44.33 -9.66 23.13
C SER A 36 43.19 -8.67 22.85
N GLN A 37 43.31 -7.51 23.50
CA GLN A 37 42.79 -6.19 23.13
C GLN A 37 41.50 -6.20 22.30
N VAL A 38 40.40 -5.81 22.95
CA VAL A 38 39.21 -5.25 22.29
C VAL A 38 39.66 -3.99 21.55
N VAL A 39 40.17 -4.16 20.33
CA VAL A 39 40.06 -3.13 19.31
C VAL A 39 38.57 -3.03 19.06
N ALA A 40 37.97 -1.91 19.47
CA ALA A 40 36.65 -1.58 18.99
C ALA A 40 36.77 -1.51 17.47
N ASP A 41 36.37 -2.59 16.79
CA ASP A 41 36.05 -2.52 15.37
C ASP A 41 35.03 -1.41 15.27
N SER A 42 35.50 -0.26 14.78
CA SER A 42 34.67 0.83 14.34
C SER A 42 33.63 0.22 13.41
N LEU A 43 32.41 0.08 13.93
CA LEU A 43 31.24 -0.27 13.14
C LEU A 43 31.27 0.64 11.92
N PRO A 44 31.20 0.12 10.69
CA PRO A 44 31.03 0.99 9.55
C PRO A 44 29.72 1.76 9.75
N GLU A 45 29.82 3.05 10.09
CA GLU A 45 28.74 4.05 10.09
C GLU A 45 28.32 4.41 8.65
N GLN A 46 28.20 3.39 7.80
CA GLN A 46 27.47 3.48 6.57
C GLN A 46 26.46 2.34 6.61
N GLU A 47 25.23 2.68 6.99
CA GLU A 47 24.09 2.00 6.38
C GLU A 47 24.41 1.97 4.88
N PRO A 48 24.44 0.81 4.22
CA PRO A 48 24.59 0.84 2.78
C PRO A 48 23.43 1.69 2.29
N GLU A 49 23.74 2.87 1.74
CA GLU A 49 22.93 3.44 0.68
C GLU A 49 22.89 2.34 -0.37
N LEU A 50 21.90 1.45 -0.22
CA LEU A 50 21.41 0.60 -1.27
C LEU A 50 20.86 1.60 -2.29
N THR A 51 21.79 2.13 -3.07
CA THR A 51 21.54 2.81 -4.32
C THR A 51 21.03 1.69 -5.20
N TRP A 52 19.73 1.40 -5.06
CA TRP A 52 19.09 0.38 -5.85
C TRP A 52 19.24 0.84 -7.28
N HIS A 53 20.01 0.09 -8.07
CA HIS A 53 19.96 0.22 -9.50
C HIS A 53 18.50 -0.07 -9.90
N LEU A 54 17.74 0.98 -10.17
CA LEU A 54 16.51 0.92 -10.93
C LEU A 54 16.91 0.31 -12.27
N THR A 55 16.87 -1.02 -12.38
CA THR A 55 16.92 -1.65 -13.68
C THR A 55 15.58 -1.31 -14.33
N PRO A 56 15.53 -0.46 -15.36
CA PRO A 56 14.29 -0.30 -16.08
C PRO A 56 13.88 -1.69 -16.59
N ALA A 57 12.68 -2.16 -16.25
CA ALA A 57 12.06 -3.24 -17.03
C ALA A 57 11.71 -2.66 -18.41
N PHE A 58 12.73 -2.46 -19.24
CA PHE A 58 12.54 -2.10 -20.64
C PHE A 58 12.04 -3.36 -21.33
N ALA A 59 10.73 -3.46 -21.47
CA ALA A 59 10.11 -4.52 -22.23
C ALA A 59 9.12 -3.87 -23.18
N ASP A 60 9.52 -3.75 -24.44
CA ASP A 60 8.57 -3.46 -25.50
C ASP A 60 7.48 -4.56 -25.49
N ASP A 61 6.22 -4.18 -25.74
CA ASP A 61 5.07 -5.08 -25.80
C ASP A 61 4.50 -5.10 -27.24
N PRO A 62 5.29 -5.56 -28.24
CA PRO A 62 4.88 -5.55 -29.64
C PRO A 62 3.68 -6.47 -29.89
N ASP A 63 3.52 -7.51 -29.08
CA ASP A 63 2.39 -8.43 -29.13
C ASP A 63 1.05 -7.72 -28.92
N TYR A 64 1.06 -6.59 -28.22
CA TYR A 64 -0.12 -5.76 -27.99
C TYR A 64 -0.12 -4.45 -28.81
N ALA A 65 0.79 -4.26 -29.78
CA ALA A 65 0.85 -3.03 -30.58
C ALA A 65 -0.29 -2.88 -31.61
N SER A 66 -1.00 -3.96 -31.94
CA SER A 66 -2.05 -3.94 -32.97
C SER A 66 -3.37 -3.34 -32.48
N THR A 67 -4.23 -2.93 -33.42
CA THR A 67 -5.62 -2.52 -33.14
C THR A 67 -6.62 -3.67 -33.21
N ALA A 68 -6.14 -4.93 -33.25
CA ALA A 68 -7.01 -6.10 -33.27
C ALA A 68 -7.87 -6.14 -32.00
N ALA A 69 -9.11 -6.60 -32.12
CA ALA A 69 -10.01 -6.74 -31.00
C ALA A 69 -9.54 -7.87 -30.07
N GLU A 70 -9.42 -7.55 -28.77
CA GLU A 70 -9.10 -8.47 -27.70
C GLU A 70 -10.31 -8.58 -26.76
N PRO A 71 -10.82 -9.80 -26.50
CA PRO A 71 -11.86 -10.01 -25.51
C PRO A 71 -11.31 -9.71 -24.11
N ALA A 72 -11.95 -8.78 -23.41
CA ALA A 72 -11.54 -8.33 -22.10
C ALA A 72 -12.76 -8.18 -21.17
N ARG A 73 -12.48 -7.97 -19.89
CA ARG A 73 -13.47 -7.54 -18.91
C ARG A 73 -13.12 -6.14 -18.42
N ARG A 74 -14.13 -5.28 -18.35
CA ARG A 74 -14.03 -3.97 -17.71
C ARG A 74 -14.70 -4.03 -16.35
N ILE A 75 -13.90 -3.86 -15.31
CA ILE A 75 -14.31 -3.95 -13.92
C ILE A 75 -14.13 -2.59 -13.28
N VAL A 76 -15.12 -2.13 -12.53
CA VAL A 76 -15.05 -0.87 -11.79
C VAL A 76 -15.19 -1.18 -10.31
N TYR A 77 -14.21 -0.72 -9.53
CA TYR A 77 -14.30 -0.69 -8.08
C TYR A 77 -14.54 0.74 -7.61
N ARG A 78 -15.60 0.94 -6.83
CA ARG A 78 -15.76 2.15 -6.03
C ARG A 78 -14.86 2.05 -4.81
N MET A 79 -14.02 3.06 -4.64
CA MET A 79 -13.00 3.09 -3.61
C MET A 79 -13.41 4.04 -2.49
N SER A 80 -13.23 3.57 -1.27
CA SER A 80 -13.49 4.33 -0.04
C SER A 80 -12.27 4.31 0.87
N LEU A 81 -11.99 5.45 1.49
CA LEU A 81 -10.91 5.57 2.48
C LEU A 81 -11.48 5.39 3.89
N ILE A 82 -11.02 4.37 4.60
CA ILE A 82 -11.40 4.09 5.99
C ILE A 82 -10.37 4.75 6.90
N VAL A 83 -10.66 5.94 7.42
CA VAL A 83 -9.74 6.62 8.35
C VAL A 83 -9.83 5.99 9.75
N PRO A 84 -8.70 5.69 10.43
CA PRO A 84 -8.70 5.20 11.80
C PRO A 84 -9.38 6.17 12.77
N ARG A 85 -10.20 5.64 13.70
CA ARG A 85 -10.91 6.46 14.72
C ARG A 85 -9.97 7.26 15.62
N SER A 86 -8.71 6.85 15.74
CA SER A 86 -7.68 7.60 16.47
C SER A 86 -7.36 8.96 15.85
N LEU A 87 -7.79 9.21 14.60
CA LEU A 87 -7.65 10.49 13.91
C LEU A 87 -8.90 11.37 13.99
N GLY A 88 -10.00 10.86 14.55
CA GLY A 88 -11.28 11.55 14.67
C GLY A 88 -12.44 10.68 14.19
N SER A 89 -13.67 11.18 14.37
CA SER A 89 -14.91 10.51 13.97
C SER A 89 -15.35 10.81 12.54
N GLY A 90 -14.68 11.75 11.86
CA GLY A 90 -15.16 12.38 10.64
C GLY A 90 -16.17 13.48 10.93
N SER A 91 -16.26 14.45 10.01
CA SER A 91 -17.32 15.46 9.98
C SER A 91 -18.51 14.94 9.16
N PRO A 92 -19.73 14.89 9.72
CA PRO A 92 -20.92 14.44 8.98
C PRO A 92 -21.35 15.44 7.89
N GLU A 93 -20.92 16.71 7.98
CA GLU A 93 -21.26 17.77 7.03
C GLU A 93 -20.39 17.77 5.77
N VAL A 94 -19.29 17.01 5.79
CA VAL A 94 -18.31 16.95 4.72
C VAL A 94 -18.22 15.52 4.20
N ALA A 95 -18.71 15.30 2.98
CA ALA A 95 -18.55 14.02 2.31
C ALA A 95 -17.06 13.69 2.12
N GLY A 96 -16.69 12.46 2.42
CA GLY A 96 -15.36 11.95 2.15
C GLY A 96 -15.04 11.96 0.65
N PRO A 97 -13.75 11.93 0.29
CA PRO A 97 -13.33 11.90 -1.10
C PRO A 97 -13.85 10.64 -1.81
N THR A 98 -14.26 10.81 -3.06
CA THR A 98 -14.64 9.70 -3.93
C THR A 98 -13.50 9.31 -4.84
N ALA A 99 -13.30 8.00 -5.00
CA ALA A 99 -12.30 7.43 -5.88
C ALA A 99 -12.87 6.19 -6.56
N GLU A 100 -12.37 5.89 -7.75
CA GLU A 100 -12.72 4.72 -8.53
C GLU A 100 -11.46 4.08 -9.09
N LEU A 101 -11.45 2.75 -9.17
CA LEU A 101 -10.41 1.98 -9.85
C LEU A 101 -11.06 1.29 -11.04
N TYR A 102 -10.64 1.68 -12.24
CA TYR A 102 -11.07 1.06 -13.49
C TYR A 102 -10.05 0.01 -13.88
N ILE A 103 -10.47 -1.22 -14.09
CA ILE A 103 -9.59 -2.33 -14.46
C ILE A 103 -10.10 -2.92 -15.78
N ASP A 104 -9.32 -2.79 -16.83
CA ASP A 104 -9.49 -3.54 -18.06
C ASP A 104 -8.55 -4.75 -18.00
N VAL A 105 -9.10 -5.96 -18.09
CA VAL A 105 -8.34 -7.19 -17.90
C VAL A 105 -8.66 -8.20 -19.00
N ALA A 106 -7.63 -8.61 -19.74
CA ALA A 106 -7.68 -9.68 -20.73
C ALA A 106 -6.97 -10.92 -20.18
N ARG A 107 -6.71 -11.91 -21.05
CA ARG A 107 -6.11 -13.19 -20.64
C ARG A 107 -4.75 -13.00 -19.96
N ASP A 108 -3.88 -12.17 -20.50
CA ASP A 108 -2.48 -12.02 -20.09
C ASP A 108 -2.04 -10.56 -19.89
N ARG A 109 -2.98 -9.61 -19.96
CA ARG A 109 -2.78 -8.19 -19.72
C ARG A 109 -3.82 -7.64 -18.77
N LEU A 110 -3.39 -6.70 -17.93
CA LEU A 110 -4.27 -5.91 -17.09
C LEU A 110 -3.84 -4.45 -17.16
N ARG A 111 -4.79 -3.54 -17.30
CA ARG A 111 -4.61 -2.09 -17.18
C ARG A 111 -5.54 -1.56 -16.11
N ALA A 112 -4.97 -1.01 -15.04
CA ALA A 112 -5.69 -0.35 -13.96
C ALA A 112 -5.53 1.16 -14.04
N ARG A 113 -6.61 1.92 -13.97
CA ARG A 113 -6.61 3.39 -14.00
C ARG A 113 -7.26 3.97 -12.75
N PHE A 114 -6.55 4.88 -12.09
CA PHE A 114 -6.98 5.56 -10.88
C PHE A 114 -7.86 6.76 -11.23
N GLY A 115 -9.18 6.63 -11.05
CA GLY A 115 -10.16 7.67 -11.35
C GLY A 115 -10.62 8.46 -10.13
N GLY A 116 -10.89 9.76 -10.33
CA GLY A 116 -11.37 10.65 -9.28
C GLY A 116 -10.26 11.25 -8.41
N ASN A 117 -10.62 12.24 -7.60
CA ASN A 117 -9.65 13.02 -6.83
C ASN A 117 -9.28 12.39 -5.48
N GLY A 118 -9.96 11.33 -5.07
CA GLY A 118 -9.79 10.75 -3.75
C GLY A 118 -8.56 9.89 -3.53
N TRP A 119 -7.70 9.74 -4.54
CA TRP A 119 -6.49 8.93 -4.48
C TRP A 119 -5.27 9.70 -3.96
N THR A 120 -4.34 8.99 -3.32
CA THR A 120 -3.00 9.49 -2.96
C THR A 120 -2.03 9.57 -4.13
N VAL A 121 -2.50 9.33 -5.34
CA VAL A 121 -1.73 9.35 -6.59
C VAL A 121 -2.41 10.28 -7.59
N HIS A 122 -1.79 10.50 -8.75
CA HIS A 122 -2.38 11.39 -9.74
C HIS A 122 -3.64 10.78 -10.35
N ALA A 123 -4.72 11.57 -10.45
CA ALA A 123 -5.92 11.12 -11.12
C ALA A 123 -5.60 10.88 -12.60
N GLY A 124 -5.93 9.71 -13.11
CA GLY A 124 -5.52 9.26 -14.44
C GLY A 124 -4.17 8.55 -14.48
N SER A 125 -3.49 8.36 -13.34
CA SER A 125 -2.39 7.40 -13.28
C SER A 125 -2.87 6.00 -13.68
N GLU A 126 -2.01 5.25 -14.33
CA GLU A 126 -2.31 3.92 -14.85
C GLU A 126 -1.21 2.93 -14.50
N VAL A 127 -1.62 1.69 -14.25
CA VAL A 127 -0.73 0.57 -13.96
C VAL A 127 -1.09 -0.54 -14.93
N CYS A 128 -0.14 -0.86 -15.80
CA CYS A 128 -0.24 -1.98 -16.73
C CYS A 128 0.56 -3.16 -16.20
N LEU A 129 0.02 -4.36 -16.34
CA LEU A 129 0.59 -5.58 -15.83
C LEU A 129 0.56 -6.66 -16.89
N ARG A 130 1.64 -7.45 -16.92
CA ARG A 130 1.84 -8.59 -17.80
C ARG A 130 1.83 -9.89 -17.01
N ARG A 131 1.20 -10.93 -17.56
CA ARG A 131 1.17 -12.26 -16.91
C ARG A 131 2.55 -12.92 -16.88
N ASP A 132 3.36 -12.67 -17.88
CA ASP A 132 4.68 -13.30 -18.10
C ASP A 132 5.83 -12.58 -17.37
N GLU A 133 5.67 -11.31 -16.99
CA GLU A 133 6.74 -10.50 -16.41
C GLU A 133 6.40 -9.93 -15.03
N PRO A 134 7.23 -10.15 -13.99
CA PRO A 134 6.98 -9.63 -12.64
C PRO A 134 7.15 -8.10 -12.60
N GLY A 135 6.49 -7.44 -11.65
CA GLY A 135 6.41 -5.98 -11.62
C GLY A 135 5.29 -5.43 -12.50
N VAL A 136 5.34 -4.13 -12.76
CA VAL A 136 4.31 -3.38 -13.50
C VAL A 136 4.93 -2.29 -14.35
N TYR A 137 4.20 -1.84 -15.36
CA TYR A 137 4.49 -0.62 -16.07
C TYR A 137 3.57 0.51 -15.55
N LEU A 138 4.15 1.58 -15.02
CA LEU A 138 3.44 2.71 -14.42
C LEU A 138 3.42 3.89 -15.39
N LEU A 139 2.26 4.51 -15.53
CA LEU A 139 2.10 5.79 -16.23
C LEU A 139 1.51 6.81 -15.26
N ASP A 140 2.25 7.88 -14.99
CA ASP A 140 1.81 8.97 -14.10
C ASP A 140 2.30 10.33 -14.60
N GLY A 141 2.41 11.32 -13.71
CA GLY A 141 2.85 12.67 -14.08
C GLY A 141 4.33 12.78 -14.42
N GLU A 142 5.13 11.74 -14.14
CA GLU A 142 6.54 11.66 -14.54
C GLU A 142 6.72 10.94 -15.88
N GLY A 143 5.62 10.49 -16.50
CA GLY A 143 5.63 9.69 -17.72
C GLY A 143 5.54 8.19 -17.46
N GLY A 144 5.75 7.41 -18.52
CA GLY A 144 5.71 5.96 -18.47
C GLY A 144 7.05 5.38 -18.03
N ARG A 145 7.06 4.52 -17.01
CA ARG A 145 8.26 3.79 -16.57
C ARG A 145 7.93 2.40 -16.02
N PRO A 146 8.83 1.44 -16.20
CA PRO A 146 8.73 0.17 -15.51
C PRO A 146 9.03 0.29 -14.02
N LEU A 147 8.28 -0.48 -13.23
CA LEU A 147 8.49 -0.69 -11.81
C LEU A 147 8.71 -2.19 -11.57
N GLY A 148 9.85 -2.54 -10.99
CA GLY A 148 10.14 -3.89 -10.54
C GLY A 148 9.22 -4.36 -9.39
N PRO A 149 9.36 -5.63 -8.98
CA PRO A 149 8.51 -6.22 -7.94
C PRO A 149 8.48 -5.38 -6.66
N GLY A 150 7.27 -5.10 -6.17
CA GLY A 150 7.08 -4.33 -4.93
C GLY A 150 7.33 -2.83 -5.01
N GLN A 151 7.86 -2.31 -6.12
CA GLN A 151 8.06 -0.86 -6.31
C GLN A 151 6.72 -0.13 -6.48
N LEU A 152 5.66 -0.80 -6.95
CA LEU A 152 4.32 -0.22 -7.01
C LEU A 152 3.82 0.19 -5.60
N ALA A 153 4.06 -0.63 -4.59
CA ALA A 153 3.73 -0.30 -3.21
C ALA A 153 4.50 0.94 -2.71
N GLN A 154 5.77 1.07 -3.10
CA GLN A 154 6.61 2.22 -2.72
C GLN A 154 6.13 3.51 -3.38
N TRP A 155 5.83 3.47 -4.68
CA TRP A 155 5.23 4.60 -5.41
C TRP A 155 3.92 5.05 -4.76
N PHE A 156 3.05 4.10 -4.41
CA PHE A 156 1.76 4.40 -3.80
C PHE A 156 1.90 5.03 -2.40
N GLU A 157 2.79 4.49 -1.57
CA GLU A 157 3.12 5.00 -0.23
C GLU A 157 3.94 6.30 -0.27
N GLY A 158 4.52 6.65 -1.42
CA GLY A 158 5.44 7.78 -1.60
C GLY A 158 6.76 7.61 -0.86
N GLY A 159 7.26 6.37 -0.78
CA GLY A 159 8.47 5.96 -0.08
C GLY A 159 8.41 4.48 0.34
N ARG A 160 9.46 3.97 0.99
CA ARG A 160 9.52 2.54 1.37
C ARG A 160 8.45 2.20 2.44
N PRO A 161 7.53 1.25 2.18
CA PRO A 161 6.59 0.78 3.18
C PRO A 161 7.34 0.19 4.37
N ARG A 162 6.94 0.56 5.59
CA ARG A 162 7.53 0.02 6.84
C ARG A 162 7.11 -1.43 7.12
N SER A 163 5.96 -1.83 6.59
CA SER A 163 5.38 -3.15 6.73
C SER A 163 4.44 -3.43 5.56
N SER A 164 4.16 -4.69 5.30
CA SER A 164 3.08 -5.05 4.37
C SER A 164 1.74 -4.48 4.89
N PRO A 165 0.95 -3.82 4.03
CA PRO A 165 -0.34 -3.31 4.43
C PRO A 165 -1.30 -4.44 4.82
N GLY A 166 -2.23 -4.14 5.74
CA GLY A 166 -3.32 -5.06 6.05
C GLY A 166 -4.14 -5.35 4.79
N LEU A 167 -4.38 -6.62 4.50
CA LEU A 167 -5.02 -7.07 3.27
C LEU A 167 -6.23 -7.97 3.56
N ARG A 168 -7.34 -7.74 2.83
CA ARG A 168 -8.49 -8.66 2.77
C ARG A 168 -9.01 -8.71 1.35
N ILE A 169 -9.28 -9.90 0.84
CA ILE A 169 -9.89 -10.10 -0.47
C ILE A 169 -11.11 -10.99 -0.25
N ALA A 170 -12.28 -10.57 -0.71
CA ALA A 170 -13.47 -11.41 -0.69
C ALA A 170 -13.41 -12.36 -1.89
N THR A 171 -13.56 -13.65 -1.65
CA THR A 171 -13.62 -14.65 -2.72
C THR A 171 -14.96 -14.52 -3.46
N PRO A 172 -14.96 -14.48 -4.81
CA PRO A 172 -16.18 -14.45 -5.59
C PRO A 172 -17.00 -15.75 -5.42
N ALA A 173 -18.31 -15.68 -5.68
CA ALA A 173 -19.17 -16.85 -5.68
C ALA A 173 -18.73 -17.85 -6.77
N THR A 174 -18.95 -19.16 -6.56
CA THR A 174 -18.44 -20.22 -7.46
C THR A 174 -18.86 -20.02 -8.93
N ASN A 175 -20.06 -19.53 -9.18
CA ASN A 175 -20.57 -19.21 -10.51
C ASN A 175 -19.90 -17.98 -11.17
N GLU A 176 -19.12 -17.21 -10.42
CA GLU A 176 -18.37 -16.04 -10.88
C GLU A 176 -16.84 -16.26 -10.84
N GLN A 177 -16.39 -17.47 -10.49
CA GLN A 177 -14.98 -17.84 -10.41
C GLN A 177 -14.39 -18.23 -11.78
N SER A 178 -14.74 -17.51 -12.84
CA SER A 178 -14.19 -17.73 -14.17
C SER A 178 -13.73 -16.42 -14.81
N GLY A 179 -12.55 -16.45 -15.42
CA GLY A 179 -11.96 -15.31 -16.11
C GLY A 179 -10.54 -14.99 -15.63
N PRO A 180 -10.04 -13.78 -15.95
CA PRO A 180 -8.66 -13.38 -15.65
C PRO A 180 -8.51 -12.68 -14.28
N GLY A 181 -9.33 -13.03 -13.29
CA GLY A 181 -9.30 -12.44 -11.94
C GLY A 181 -8.02 -12.70 -11.16
N ASP A 182 -7.21 -13.66 -11.59
CA ASP A 182 -5.87 -13.90 -11.05
C ASP A 182 -4.93 -12.71 -11.27
N LEU A 183 -5.07 -11.98 -12.40
CA LEU A 183 -4.30 -10.75 -12.66
C LEU A 183 -4.69 -9.63 -11.70
N ILE A 184 -5.95 -9.60 -11.21
CA ILE A 184 -6.38 -8.64 -10.18
C ILE A 184 -5.70 -8.95 -8.84
N CYS A 185 -5.62 -10.23 -8.46
CA CYS A 185 -4.87 -10.63 -7.27
C CYS A 185 -3.38 -10.31 -7.41
N ARG A 186 -2.81 -10.44 -8.60
CA ARG A 186 -1.43 -10.06 -8.88
C ARG A 186 -1.21 -8.54 -8.77
N LEU A 187 -2.11 -7.72 -9.31
CA LEU A 187 -2.08 -6.27 -9.11
C LEU A 187 -2.10 -5.93 -7.62
N ILE A 188 -2.97 -6.58 -6.84
CA ILE A 188 -3.04 -6.38 -5.38
C ILE A 188 -1.74 -6.86 -4.71
N ALA A 189 -1.13 -7.95 -5.17
CA ALA A 189 0.15 -8.43 -4.67
C ALA A 189 1.25 -7.39 -4.86
N GLU A 190 1.40 -6.86 -6.08
CA GLU A 190 2.37 -5.80 -6.39
C GLU A 190 2.09 -4.52 -5.58
N TRP A 191 0.81 -4.13 -5.47
CA TRP A 191 0.39 -2.95 -4.71
C TRP A 191 0.68 -3.08 -3.21
N THR A 192 0.72 -4.32 -2.69
CA THR A 192 0.97 -4.58 -1.27
C THR A 192 2.37 -5.11 -0.98
N ASN A 193 3.24 -5.20 -1.99
CA ASN A 193 4.55 -5.84 -1.90
C ASN A 193 4.47 -7.26 -1.29
N ASN A 194 3.47 -8.04 -1.71
CA ASN A 194 3.32 -9.46 -1.38
C ASN A 194 3.69 -10.31 -2.60
N SER A 195 4.01 -11.60 -2.38
CA SER A 195 4.23 -12.50 -3.51
C SER A 195 2.91 -12.81 -4.24
N PRO A 196 2.88 -12.82 -5.59
CA PRO A 196 1.69 -13.17 -6.37
C PRO A 196 1.08 -14.53 -5.95
N ASP A 197 1.93 -15.53 -5.72
CA ASP A 197 1.50 -16.89 -5.32
C ASP A 197 0.75 -16.92 -3.99
N SER A 198 1.11 -16.03 -3.06
CA SER A 198 0.44 -15.95 -1.75
C SER A 198 -1.01 -15.46 -1.86
N LEU A 199 -1.32 -14.68 -2.90
CA LEU A 199 -2.64 -14.07 -3.10
C LEU A 199 -3.46 -14.75 -4.19
N ALA A 200 -2.83 -15.42 -5.15
CA ALA A 200 -3.50 -16.06 -6.29
C ALA A 200 -4.72 -16.89 -5.86
N ARG A 201 -4.57 -17.74 -4.83
CA ARG A 201 -5.65 -18.59 -4.29
C ARG A 201 -6.86 -17.81 -3.73
N ARG A 202 -6.69 -16.53 -3.37
CA ARG A 202 -7.76 -15.72 -2.76
C ARG A 202 -8.76 -15.18 -3.78
N CYS A 203 -8.36 -15.04 -5.05
CA CYS A 203 -9.27 -14.69 -6.16
C CYS A 203 -10.04 -15.91 -6.71
N GLY A 204 -9.93 -17.08 -6.07
CA GLY A 204 -10.56 -18.32 -6.54
C GLY A 204 -9.94 -18.77 -7.87
N GLU A 205 -10.74 -19.43 -8.71
CA GLU A 205 -10.34 -19.92 -10.04
C GLU A 205 -10.36 -18.81 -11.12
N GLY A 206 -9.99 -17.57 -10.75
CA GLY A 206 -9.91 -16.44 -11.68
C GLY A 206 -11.17 -15.56 -11.72
N GLY A 207 -12.00 -15.59 -10.69
CA GLY A 207 -13.10 -14.64 -10.56
C GLY A 207 -12.64 -13.25 -10.12
N SER A 208 -13.36 -12.21 -10.55
CA SER A 208 -13.12 -10.85 -10.07
C SER A 208 -13.62 -10.69 -8.63
N PRO A 209 -12.79 -10.30 -7.66
CA PRO A 209 -13.23 -10.17 -6.27
C PRO A 209 -14.39 -9.17 -6.14
N PRO A 210 -15.50 -9.48 -5.45
CA PRO A 210 -16.59 -8.52 -5.24
C PRO A 210 -16.16 -7.36 -4.32
N SER A 211 -15.19 -7.59 -3.45
CA SER A 211 -14.56 -6.53 -2.66
C SER A 211 -13.16 -6.89 -2.22
N PHE A 212 -12.35 -5.88 -1.94
CA PHE A 212 -11.05 -6.04 -1.31
C PHE A 212 -10.74 -4.84 -0.40
N ARG A 213 -9.74 -5.01 0.46
CA ARG A 213 -9.18 -3.97 1.30
C ARG A 213 -7.67 -4.02 1.28
N VAL A 214 -7.04 -2.90 0.99
CA VAL A 214 -5.58 -2.68 1.07
C VAL A 214 -5.32 -1.50 2.00
N GLY A 215 -4.80 -1.77 3.19
CA GLY A 215 -4.58 -0.75 4.21
C GLY A 215 -5.89 -0.03 4.60
N LEU A 216 -5.98 1.26 4.29
CA LEU A 216 -7.18 2.08 4.50
C LEU A 216 -8.18 2.01 3.34
N TRP A 217 -7.77 1.51 2.17
CA TRP A 217 -8.59 1.54 0.96
C TRP A 217 -9.47 0.31 0.91
N ARG A 218 -10.77 0.52 0.78
CA ARG A 218 -11.76 -0.53 0.52
C ARG A 218 -12.34 -0.32 -0.86
N GLY A 219 -12.20 -1.34 -1.71
CA GLY A 219 -12.80 -1.43 -3.02
C GLY A 219 -14.05 -2.31 -3.00
N GLU A 220 -15.12 -1.81 -3.59
CA GLU A 220 -16.35 -2.57 -3.82
C GLU A 220 -16.63 -2.59 -5.32
N ARG A 221 -16.78 -3.80 -5.89
CA ARG A 221 -17.05 -3.96 -7.33
C ARG A 221 -18.45 -3.44 -7.63
N THR A 222 -18.53 -2.41 -8.47
CA THR A 222 -19.79 -1.79 -8.90
C THR A 222 -20.17 -2.14 -10.33
N ALA A 223 -19.20 -2.56 -11.15
CA ALA A 223 -19.45 -3.04 -12.50
C ALA A 223 -18.44 -4.11 -12.87
N ASP A 224 -18.88 -5.04 -13.72
CA ASP A 224 -18.08 -6.11 -14.30
C ASP A 224 -18.75 -6.51 -15.62
N VAL A 225 -18.18 -6.10 -16.74
CA VAL A 225 -18.78 -6.24 -18.06
C VAL A 225 -17.77 -6.81 -19.06
N GLY A 226 -18.21 -7.73 -19.90
CA GLY A 226 -17.44 -8.19 -21.06
C GLY A 226 -17.37 -7.09 -22.11
N VAL A 227 -16.18 -6.87 -22.67
CA VAL A 227 -15.92 -5.84 -23.69
C VAL A 227 -14.92 -6.38 -24.71
N GLU A 228 -14.87 -5.74 -25.87
CA GLU A 228 -13.77 -5.92 -26.82
C GLU A 228 -12.96 -4.62 -26.87
N LEU A 229 -11.66 -4.73 -26.65
CA LEU A 229 -10.74 -3.59 -26.64
C LEU A 229 -9.68 -3.79 -27.73
N PRO A 230 -9.23 -2.73 -28.41
CA PRO A 230 -8.02 -2.82 -29.23
C PRO A 230 -6.85 -3.28 -28.35
N ARG A 231 -6.05 -4.25 -28.82
CA ARG A 231 -4.84 -4.72 -28.10
C ARG A 231 -3.94 -3.56 -27.69
N SER A 232 -3.80 -2.54 -28.53
CA SER A 232 -3.04 -1.32 -28.22
C SER A 232 -3.44 -0.62 -26.92
N GLN A 233 -4.69 -0.78 -26.45
CA GLN A 233 -5.13 -0.21 -25.17
C GLN A 233 -4.64 -0.98 -23.94
N LEU A 234 -4.20 -2.23 -24.10
CA LEU A 234 -3.75 -3.12 -23.03
C LEU A 234 -2.22 -3.27 -22.97
N ARG A 235 -1.50 -2.49 -23.78
CA ARG A 235 -0.03 -2.48 -23.80
C ARG A 235 0.53 -2.10 -22.43
N ALA A 236 1.63 -2.74 -22.09
CA ALA A 236 2.40 -2.47 -20.88
C ALA A 236 3.80 -1.90 -21.20
N ASP A 237 3.88 -0.92 -22.11
CA ASP A 237 5.13 -0.29 -22.52
C ASP A 237 5.00 1.24 -22.72
N HIS A 238 6.08 1.86 -23.19
CA HIS A 238 6.24 3.31 -23.35
C HIS A 238 5.84 3.84 -24.73
N VAL A 239 5.40 2.98 -25.64
CA VAL A 239 5.18 3.35 -27.04
C VAL A 239 3.77 3.91 -27.19
N ASP A 240 3.69 5.22 -27.40
CA ASP A 240 2.46 6.03 -27.39
C ASP A 240 1.82 6.17 -25.99
N PRO A 241 2.52 6.84 -25.04
CA PRO A 241 1.99 6.97 -23.70
C PRO A 241 0.73 7.85 -23.71
N PRO A 242 -0.29 7.52 -22.90
CA PRO A 242 -1.41 8.42 -22.64
C PRO A 242 -0.89 9.79 -22.19
N ARG A 243 -1.72 10.82 -22.40
CA ARG A 243 -1.35 12.20 -22.08
C ARG A 243 -0.81 12.29 -20.65
N PRO A 244 0.35 12.93 -20.44
CA PRO A 244 0.93 13.07 -19.11
C PRO A 244 -0.08 13.68 -18.14
N VAL A 245 -0.14 13.11 -16.95
CA VAL A 245 -0.91 13.71 -15.86
C VAL A 245 -0.12 14.87 -15.28
N ALA A 246 -0.76 15.95 -14.83
CA ALA A 246 -0.02 17.03 -14.20
C ALA A 246 0.68 16.51 -12.91
N PRO A 247 2.02 16.65 -12.80
CA PRO A 247 2.72 16.33 -11.56
C PRO A 247 2.25 17.28 -10.45
N ALA A 248 2.28 16.79 -9.23
CA ALA A 248 1.74 17.46 -8.05
C ALA A 248 2.26 16.74 -6.81
N ASP A 249 3.12 17.37 -6.02
CA ASP A 249 3.69 16.73 -4.83
C ASP A 249 2.78 16.90 -3.59
N SER A 250 1.62 17.51 -3.80
CA SER A 250 0.52 17.56 -2.84
C SER A 250 -0.81 17.80 -3.55
N ARG A 251 -1.92 17.46 -2.89
CA ARG A 251 -3.26 17.72 -3.43
C ARG A 251 -4.32 17.80 -2.33
N ALA A 252 -5.20 18.79 -2.45
CA ALA A 252 -6.47 18.82 -1.71
C ALA A 252 -7.51 17.92 -2.37
N PHE A 253 -8.17 17.08 -1.59
CA PHE A 253 -9.29 16.26 -2.04
C PHE A 253 -10.59 17.06 -2.15
N LEU A 254 -10.74 18.04 -1.28
CA LEU A 254 -11.95 18.81 -1.12
C LEU A 254 -11.74 20.21 -1.70
N PRO A 255 -12.71 20.74 -2.47
CA PRO A 255 -12.66 22.12 -2.92
C PRO A 255 -12.82 23.09 -1.72
N PRO A 256 -12.39 24.36 -1.86
CA PRO A 256 -12.44 25.34 -0.78
C PRO A 256 -13.84 25.49 -0.17
N ALA A 257 -14.90 25.45 -0.98
CA ALA A 257 -16.28 25.53 -0.52
C ALA A 257 -16.71 24.36 0.38
N MET A 258 -16.11 23.17 0.21
CA MET A 258 -16.33 22.04 1.10
C MET A 258 -15.45 22.13 2.35
N MET A 259 -14.22 22.66 2.22
CA MET A 259 -13.36 22.96 3.37
C MET A 259 -13.99 23.98 4.33
N ALA A 260 -14.75 24.96 3.82
CA ALA A 260 -15.44 25.96 4.64
C ALA A 260 -16.53 25.37 5.55
N ARG A 261 -17.02 24.17 5.23
CA ARG A 261 -18.07 23.47 6.00
C ARG A 261 -17.54 22.82 7.26
N PHE A 262 -16.23 22.65 7.43
CA PHE A 262 -15.70 22.19 8.71
C PHE A 262 -16.05 23.20 9.82
N PRO A 263 -16.71 22.78 10.92
CA PRO A 263 -16.99 23.65 12.04
C PRO A 263 -15.72 23.83 12.89
N PRO A 264 -15.28 25.06 13.17
CA PRO A 264 -14.19 25.27 14.11
C PRO A 264 -14.62 24.80 15.52
N ARG A 265 -13.69 24.15 16.23
CA ARG A 265 -13.88 23.74 17.62
C ARG A 265 -13.78 24.94 18.56
N ARG A 266 -14.31 24.75 19.78
CA ARG A 266 -14.14 25.71 20.88
C ARG A 266 -12.67 25.99 21.12
N GLU A 267 -12.33 27.25 21.35
CA GLU A 267 -10.96 27.64 21.67
C GLU A 267 -10.45 26.89 22.91
N ARG A 268 -9.28 26.27 22.78
CA ARG A 268 -8.55 25.72 23.91
C ARG A 268 -7.59 26.78 24.41
N ARG A 269 -7.67 27.11 25.70
CA ARG A 269 -6.68 27.98 26.35
C ARG A 269 -5.29 27.36 26.16
N ASN A 270 -4.28 28.18 25.87
CA ASN A 270 -2.86 27.82 25.68
C ASN A 270 -2.47 27.18 24.33
N VAL A 271 -3.30 27.28 23.28
CA VAL A 271 -2.81 27.00 21.91
C VAL A 271 -2.41 28.32 21.27
N GLU A 272 -1.11 28.62 21.33
CA GLU A 272 -0.56 29.82 20.70
C GLU A 272 -0.56 29.68 19.18
N PRO A 273 -0.79 30.78 18.43
CA PRO A 273 -0.50 30.82 17.00
C PRO A 273 0.96 30.44 16.77
N ASP A 274 1.24 29.62 15.75
CA ASP A 274 2.64 29.35 15.37
C ASP A 274 3.27 30.69 14.94
N PRO A 275 4.36 31.17 15.57
CA PRO A 275 4.97 32.45 15.24
C PRO A 275 5.51 32.48 13.80
N SER A 276 5.78 31.31 13.20
CA SER A 276 6.18 31.20 11.78
C SER A 276 5.03 31.44 10.79
N THR A 277 3.80 31.66 11.28
CA THR A 277 2.64 31.93 10.42
C THR A 277 2.42 33.40 10.10
N ASN A 278 3.20 34.32 10.66
CA ASN A 278 3.06 35.77 10.41
C ASN A 278 3.38 36.10 8.95
N GLY A 279 2.35 36.10 8.10
CA GLY A 279 2.40 36.50 6.69
C GLY A 279 2.47 35.36 5.65
N GLU A 280 2.72 34.11 6.05
CA GLU A 280 2.89 32.99 5.10
C GLU A 280 1.62 32.16 4.86
N ALA A 281 0.76 31.96 5.87
CA ALA A 281 -0.46 31.19 5.67
C ALA A 281 -1.55 32.04 5.01
N PRO A 282 -2.34 31.46 4.07
CA PRO A 282 -3.54 32.12 3.56
C PRO A 282 -4.46 32.50 4.72
N GLY A 283 -5.08 33.68 4.68
CA GLY A 283 -6.01 34.13 5.74
C GLY A 283 -7.16 33.16 6.03
N GLU A 284 -7.47 32.29 5.06
CA GLU A 284 -8.45 31.20 5.15
C GLU A 284 -7.82 29.86 4.74
N GLY A 285 -6.78 29.42 5.44
CA GLY A 285 -6.11 28.17 5.09
C GLY A 285 -5.14 27.61 6.11
N LEU A 286 -4.72 26.38 5.84
CA LEU A 286 -3.76 25.62 6.62
C LEU A 286 -2.57 25.24 5.73
N LEU A 287 -1.37 25.61 6.17
CA LEU A 287 -0.12 25.13 5.59
C LEU A 287 0.30 23.84 6.30
N VAL A 288 0.53 22.76 5.54
CA VAL A 288 0.96 21.48 6.08
C VAL A 288 2.32 21.12 5.50
N GLU A 289 3.35 21.08 6.33
CA GLU A 289 4.68 20.63 5.96
C GLU A 289 4.87 19.18 6.40
N ASN A 290 5.13 18.28 5.46
CA ASN A 290 5.41 16.88 5.75
C ASN A 290 6.92 16.65 5.89
N ARG A 291 7.41 16.54 7.13
CA ARG A 291 8.82 16.21 7.40
C ARG A 291 9.08 14.71 7.45
N GLY A 292 8.04 13.89 7.28
CA GLY A 292 8.13 12.45 7.29
C GLY A 292 8.85 11.90 6.05
N PRO A 293 9.29 10.64 6.08
CA PRO A 293 10.00 9.98 4.97
C PRO A 293 9.06 9.44 3.88
N THR A 294 7.75 9.58 4.03
CA THR A 294 6.74 9.05 3.09
C THR A 294 5.64 10.07 2.86
N ARG A 295 4.82 9.85 1.84
CA ARG A 295 3.57 10.58 1.64
C ARG A 295 2.68 10.48 2.88
N THR A 296 1.97 11.56 3.19
CA THR A 296 1.01 11.61 4.29
C THR A 296 -0.35 12.10 3.81
N LEU A 297 -1.40 11.32 4.09
CA LEU A 297 -2.79 11.75 4.05
C LEU A 297 -3.07 12.64 5.26
N VAL A 298 -3.50 13.87 5.01
CA VAL A 298 -3.85 14.86 6.02
C VAL A 298 -5.32 14.73 6.35
N THR A 299 -5.65 14.80 7.63
CA THR A 299 -7.03 14.70 8.14
C THR A 299 -7.38 15.90 9.02
N ILE A 300 -8.64 16.34 8.94
CA ILE A 300 -9.27 17.27 9.88
C ILE A 300 -10.44 16.55 10.54
N ASP A 301 -10.42 16.44 11.85
CA ASP A 301 -11.46 15.74 12.64
C ASP A 301 -11.71 14.30 12.16
N GLY A 302 -10.72 13.64 11.55
CA GLY A 302 -10.82 12.30 10.97
C GLY A 302 -11.36 12.25 9.53
N THR A 303 -11.73 13.39 8.94
CA THR A 303 -12.04 13.48 7.51
C THR A 303 -10.76 13.75 6.72
N PRO A 304 -10.43 12.95 5.68
CA PRO A 304 -9.27 13.19 4.85
C PRO A 304 -9.48 14.43 3.96
N ILE A 305 -8.54 15.37 3.99
CA ILE A 305 -8.64 16.63 3.24
C ILE A 305 -7.68 16.68 2.05
N GLY A 306 -6.71 15.78 2.00
CA GLY A 306 -5.76 15.64 0.91
C GLY A 306 -4.49 14.91 1.33
N TRP A 307 -3.44 15.03 0.52
CA TRP A 307 -2.14 14.42 0.79
C TRP A 307 -0.98 15.35 0.43
N VAL A 308 0.18 15.03 0.99
CA VAL A 308 1.44 15.77 0.79
C VAL A 308 2.62 14.79 0.80
N ASP A 309 3.51 14.90 -0.18
CA ASP A 309 4.72 14.08 -0.29
C ASP A 309 5.77 14.42 0.77
N ALA A 310 6.75 13.54 0.92
CA ALA A 310 7.85 13.72 1.85
C ALA A 310 8.65 15.00 1.51
N GLY A 311 8.91 15.83 2.51
CA GLY A 311 9.65 17.09 2.35
C GLY A 311 8.84 18.25 1.77
N VAL A 312 7.57 18.04 1.41
CA VAL A 312 6.74 19.04 0.71
C VAL A 312 5.87 19.82 1.69
N THR A 313 5.56 21.07 1.32
CA THR A 313 4.54 21.89 1.99
C THR A 313 3.30 22.04 1.11
N ALA A 314 2.14 21.67 1.64
CA ALA A 314 0.85 21.74 0.98
C ALA A 314 -0.01 22.87 1.54
N HIS A 315 -0.81 23.50 0.67
CA HIS A 315 -1.70 24.60 1.01
C HIS A 315 -3.15 24.13 0.93
N TYR A 316 -3.84 24.08 2.06
CA TYR A 316 -5.26 23.72 2.14
C TYR A 316 -6.10 24.96 2.42
N VAL A 317 -6.81 25.44 1.40
CA VAL A 317 -7.56 26.70 1.44
C VAL A 317 -9.05 26.48 1.65
N GLY A 318 -9.74 27.51 2.15
CA GLY A 318 -11.18 27.54 2.39
C GLY A 318 -11.59 27.20 3.82
N LEU A 319 -10.64 26.93 4.73
CA LEU A 319 -10.96 26.73 6.15
C LEU A 319 -11.27 28.07 6.82
N ARG A 320 -12.39 28.13 7.54
CA ARG A 320 -12.73 29.31 8.35
C ARG A 320 -11.73 29.47 9.50
N PRO A 321 -11.40 30.71 9.92
CA PRO A 321 -10.57 30.93 11.09
C PRO A 321 -11.13 30.24 12.35
N GLY A 322 -10.26 29.60 13.12
CA GLY A 322 -10.66 28.86 14.33
C GLY A 322 -9.78 27.65 14.63
N MET A 323 -10.19 26.83 15.60
CA MET A 323 -9.44 25.66 16.04
C MET A 323 -9.90 24.37 15.33
N TYR A 324 -8.96 23.55 14.87
CA TYR A 324 -9.23 22.27 14.23
C TYR A 324 -8.34 21.17 14.79
N GLU A 325 -8.80 19.92 14.76
CA GLU A 325 -7.97 18.76 15.10
C GLU A 325 -7.35 18.19 13.83
N VAL A 326 -6.03 18.39 13.67
CA VAL A 326 -5.28 17.96 12.49
C VAL A 326 -4.47 16.72 12.82
N GLY A 327 -4.59 15.69 11.99
CA GLY A 327 -3.84 14.44 12.11
C GLY A 327 -3.30 13.97 10.75
N GLY A 328 -2.50 12.92 10.76
CA GLY A 328 -1.88 12.39 9.54
C GLY A 328 -1.75 10.87 9.56
N VAL A 329 -1.96 10.25 8.41
CA VAL A 329 -1.81 8.80 8.20
C VAL A 329 -1.10 8.53 6.89
N ARG A 330 -0.35 7.44 6.81
CA ARG A 330 0.26 7.01 5.55
C ARG A 330 -0.79 6.39 4.62
N PRO A 331 -0.58 6.35 3.30
CA PRO A 331 -1.51 5.74 2.34
C PRO A 331 -1.95 4.32 2.72
N PHE A 332 -1.07 3.51 3.32
CA PHE A 332 -1.41 2.16 3.81
C PHE A 332 -1.99 2.07 5.22
N GLY A 333 -2.08 3.18 5.95
CA GLY A 333 -2.82 3.24 7.21
C GLY A 333 -2.02 3.28 8.49
N LEU A 334 -0.69 3.22 8.40
CA LEU A 334 0.17 3.49 9.56
C LEU A 334 0.04 4.97 9.95
N GLN A 335 -0.11 5.23 11.24
CA GLN A 335 -0.22 6.60 11.73
C GLN A 335 1.08 7.37 11.45
N ALA A 336 0.97 8.49 10.72
CA ALA A 336 2.10 9.36 10.40
C ALA A 336 2.22 10.51 11.40
N ALA A 337 1.09 11.05 11.86
CA ALA A 337 1.04 12.11 12.85
C ALA A 337 -0.11 11.90 13.83
N ARG A 338 0.14 12.17 15.11
CA ARG A 338 -0.91 12.23 16.14
C ARG A 338 -1.81 13.44 15.90
N VAL A 339 -3.09 13.29 16.25
CA VAL A 339 -4.04 14.40 16.23
C VAL A 339 -3.58 15.47 17.20
N ARG A 340 -3.56 16.72 16.74
CA ARG A 340 -3.29 17.87 17.60
C ARG A 340 -4.19 19.04 17.24
N PRO A 341 -4.54 19.90 18.21
CA PRO A 341 -5.26 21.12 17.93
C PRO A 341 -4.36 22.10 17.16
N VAL A 342 -4.90 22.71 16.11
CA VAL A 342 -4.23 23.72 15.28
C VAL A 342 -5.17 24.90 15.09
N ARG A 343 -4.65 26.12 15.25
CA ARG A 343 -5.38 27.35 14.94
C ARG A 343 -5.21 27.68 13.46
N VAL A 344 -6.31 27.95 12.76
CA VAL A 344 -6.35 28.44 11.38
C VAL A 344 -6.70 29.93 11.39
N PRO A 345 -6.07 30.78 10.56
CA PRO A 345 -4.96 30.45 9.66
C PRO A 345 -3.72 30.00 10.43
N GLY A 346 -3.00 29.01 9.88
CA GLY A 346 -1.98 28.29 10.64
C GLY A 346 -1.03 27.46 9.79
N ARG A 347 0.09 27.06 10.41
CA ARG A 347 1.04 26.09 9.87
C ARG A 347 1.12 24.87 10.79
N VAL A 348 1.25 23.70 10.19
CA VAL A 348 1.38 22.42 10.90
C VAL A 348 2.53 21.62 10.29
N ARG A 349 3.50 21.24 11.12
CA ARG A 349 4.65 20.41 10.73
C ARG A 349 4.44 18.97 11.16
N LEU A 350 4.17 18.07 10.23
CA LEU A 350 4.02 16.65 10.53
C LEU A 350 5.41 16.08 10.89
N PRO A 351 5.50 15.20 11.91
CA PRO A 351 6.78 14.72 12.43
C PRO A 351 7.50 13.80 11.45
N ARG A 352 8.82 13.62 11.69
CA ARG A 352 9.68 12.66 11.00
C ARG A 352 9.31 11.21 11.31
#